data_AF-A0A0F2PK58-F1
#
_entry.id   AF-A0A0F2PK58-F1
#
_cell.length_a   1.000
_cell.length_b   1.000
_cell.length_c   1.000
_cell.angle_alpha   90.00
_cell.angle_beta   90.00
_cell.angle_gamma   90.00
#
_symmetry.space_group_name_H-M   'P 1'
#
loop_
_entity.id
_entity.type
_entity.pdbx_description
1 polymer ?
#
loop_
_entity_poly.entity_id
_entity_poly.type
_entity_poly.pdbx_seq_one_letter_code
_entity_poly.pdbx_strand_id
1 'polypeptide(L)' 'MGGCSCGDKDMESVQGFSASEGRILQLVKVDSIEEANRLLREEDHIYLGVFWNNKLSSEEYVLGKAEREKKEARKVGFSI' A
#
# COMPACT_ATOMS: atom_id res chain seq x y z
N MET A 1 -6.75 -36.53 -24.10
CA MET A 1 -7.66 -35.38 -23.93
C MET A 1 -7.60 -34.98 -22.46
N GLY A 2 -6.67 -34.08 -22.12
CA GLY A 2 -6.46 -33.65 -20.73
C GLY A 2 -7.29 -32.41 -20.45
N GLY A 3 -8.27 -32.53 -19.56
CA GLY A 3 -8.98 -31.39 -19.01
C GLY A 3 -8.10 -30.70 -17.98
N CYS A 4 -7.73 -29.44 -18.24
CA CYS A 4 -7.11 -28.59 -17.24
C CYS A 4 -8.23 -27.82 -16.53
N SER A 5 -8.47 -28.23 -15.28
CA SER A 5 -9.31 -27.54 -14.32
C SER A 5 -8.74 -26.14 -14.07
N CYS A 6 -9.53 -25.10 -14.35
CA CYS A 6 -9.22 -23.73 -13.94
C CYS A 6 -9.44 -23.64 -12.44
N GLY A 7 -8.38 -23.93 -11.67
CA GLY A 7 -8.35 -23.63 -10.24
C GLY A 7 -8.44 -22.13 -10.05
N ASP A 8 -9.48 -21.71 -9.33
CA ASP A 8 -9.56 -20.43 -8.63
C ASP A 8 -8.21 -20.21 -7.94
N LYS A 9 -7.46 -19.20 -8.39
CA LYS A 9 -6.32 -18.73 -7.62
C LYS A 9 -6.86 -17.79 -6.58
N ASP A 10 -7.11 -18.37 -5.40
CA ASP A 10 -7.23 -17.63 -4.15
C ASP A 10 -6.23 -16.47 -4.15
N MET A 11 -6.78 -15.28 -4.00
CA MET A 11 -6.06 -14.03 -3.89
C MET A 11 -4.98 -14.19 -2.82
N GLU A 12 -3.71 -14.26 -3.24
CA GLU A 12 -2.58 -14.35 -2.33
C GLU A 12 -2.62 -13.12 -1.40
N SER A 13 -3.08 -13.36 -0.18
CA SER A 13 -2.97 -12.43 0.93
C SER A 13 -1.49 -12.15 1.13
N VAL A 14 -1.02 -11.00 0.66
CA VAL A 14 0.31 -10.49 0.95
C VAL A 14 0.37 -10.22 2.45
N GLN A 15 0.83 -11.22 3.20
CA GLN A 15 1.07 -11.14 4.64
C GLN A 15 2.31 -10.27 4.86
N GLY A 16 2.08 -8.97 4.98
CA GLY A 16 3.16 -7.99 5.05
C GLY A 16 2.93 -6.79 5.96
N PHE A 17 1.80 -6.67 6.68
CA PHE A 17 1.68 -5.67 7.76
C PHE A 17 0.67 -6.17 8.80
N SER A 18 1.14 -6.52 10.01
CA SER A 18 0.27 -6.75 11.15
C SER A 18 -0.18 -5.40 11.74
N ALA A 19 -1.02 -4.67 11.00
CA ALA A 19 -1.71 -3.48 11.52
C ALA A 19 -2.88 -3.11 10.61
N SER A 20 -4.09 -3.54 11.01
CA SER A 20 -5.40 -3.13 10.48
C SER A 20 -5.66 -3.44 9.00
N GLU A 21 -6.85 -3.92 8.68
CA GLU A 21 -7.37 -4.01 7.31
C GLU A 21 -7.54 -2.58 6.74
N GLY A 22 -6.44 -1.92 6.43
CA GLY A 22 -6.44 -0.61 5.80
C GLY A 22 -6.86 -0.76 4.35
N ARG A 23 -8.00 -0.17 3.98
CA ARG A 23 -8.42 -0.11 2.58
C ARG A 23 -7.67 1.02 1.88
N ILE A 24 -7.09 0.71 0.71
CA ILE A 24 -6.53 1.73 -0.18
C ILE A 24 -7.69 2.40 -0.89
N LEU A 25 -7.89 3.69 -0.65
CA LEU A 25 -8.98 4.47 -1.26
C LEU A 25 -8.61 4.98 -2.65
N GLN A 26 -7.33 5.29 -2.85
CA GLN A 26 -6.85 5.93 -4.07
C GLN A 26 -5.42 5.52 -4.36
N LEU A 27 -5.13 5.27 -5.64
CA LEU A 27 -3.77 5.11 -6.13
C LEU A 27 -3.29 6.42 -6.72
N VAL A 28 -2.09 6.82 -6.34
CA VAL A 28 -1.40 8.01 -6.83
C VAL A 28 -0.09 7.58 -7.45
N LYS A 29 0.18 8.08 -8.65
CA LYS A 29 1.45 7.87 -9.35
C LYS A 29 2.22 9.17 -9.38
N VAL A 30 3.49 9.13 -9.00
CA VAL A 30 4.40 10.28 -9.01
C VAL A 30 5.69 9.92 -9.71
N ASP A 31 6.33 10.88 -10.36
CA ASP A 31 7.54 10.69 -11.17
C ASP A 31 8.83 11.14 -10.44
N SER A 32 8.70 11.55 -9.17
CA SER A 32 9.79 12.03 -8.32
C SER A 32 9.76 11.34 -6.95
N ILE A 33 10.94 10.95 -6.49
CA ILE A 33 11.14 10.36 -5.16
C ILE A 33 10.88 11.40 -4.06
N GLU A 34 11.17 12.68 -4.31
CA GLU A 34 10.89 13.78 -3.41
C GLU A 34 9.39 13.93 -3.18
N GLU A 35 8.60 13.84 -4.25
CA GLU A 35 7.14 13.91 -4.15
C GLU A 35 6.55 12.67 -3.47
N ALA A 36 7.05 11.48 -3.79
CA ALA A 36 6.67 10.25 -3.10
C ALA A 36 6.92 10.37 -1.59
N ASN A 37 8.10 10.86 -1.19
CA ASN A 37 8.45 11.07 0.20
C ASN A 37 7.57 12.10 0.90
N ARG A 38 7.17 13.18 0.21
CA ARG A 38 6.22 14.16 0.75
C ARG A 38 4.88 13.49 1.07
N LEU A 39 4.32 12.73 0.12
CA LEU A 39 3.03 12.05 0.29
C LEU A 39 3.04 11.01 1.42
N LEU A 40 4.15 10.27 1.57
CA LEU A 40 4.32 9.31 2.67
C LEU A 40 4.34 9.97 4.05
N ARG A 41 4.92 11.16 4.16
CA ARG A 41 5.09 11.86 5.45
C ARG A 41 3.87 12.70 5.83
N GLU A 42 3.25 13.35 4.85
CA GLU A 42 2.26 14.40 5.10
C GLU A 42 0.82 13.94 4.88
N GLU A 43 0.59 12.95 4.02
CA GLU A 43 -0.76 12.64 3.51
C GLU A 43 -1.25 11.21 3.77
N ASP A 44 -0.69 10.52 4.77
CA ASP A 44 -1.05 9.13 5.14
C ASP A 44 -1.05 8.16 3.94
N HIS A 45 -0.15 8.38 2.98
CA HIS A 45 0.04 7.45 1.88
C HIS A 45 0.93 6.28 2.31
N ILE A 46 0.71 5.13 1.67
CA ILE A 46 1.51 3.92 1.82
C ILE A 46 2.24 3.68 0.50
N TYR A 47 3.51 3.32 0.61
CA TYR A 47 4.30 2.94 -0.56
C TYR A 47 3.87 1.56 -1.07
N LEU A 48 3.55 1.47 -2.37
CA LEU A 48 3.11 0.22 -3.00
C LEU A 48 4.17 -0.35 -3.95
N GLY A 49 4.90 0.51 -4.66
CA GLY A 49 5.97 0.06 -5.54
C GLY A 49 6.58 1.16 -6.40
N VAL A 50 7.64 0.77 -7.12
CA VAL A 50 8.33 1.59 -8.12
C VAL A 50 8.46 0.75 -9.38
N PHE A 51 8.31 1.38 -10.53
CA PHE A 51 8.60 0.75 -11.81
C PHE A 51 9.34 1.72 -12.74
N TRP A 52 10.14 1.16 -13.63
CA TRP A 52 10.86 1.92 -14.63
C TRP A 52 9.99 2.13 -15.88
N ASN A 53 9.69 3.39 -16.19
CA ASN A 53 8.95 3.74 -17.39
C ASN A 53 9.92 3.87 -18.58
N ASN A 54 9.97 2.82 -19.42
CA ASN A 54 10.84 2.79 -20.60
C ASN A 54 10.54 3.88 -21.65
N LYS A 55 9.34 4.47 -21.67
CA LYS A 55 8.99 5.52 -22.65
C LYS A 55 9.53 6.88 -22.24
N LEU A 56 9.55 7.16 -20.94
CA LEU A 56 10.01 8.43 -20.37
C LEU A 56 11.45 8.33 -19.85
N SER A 57 12.02 7.12 -19.81
CA SER A 57 13.33 6.81 -19.22
C SER A 57 13.44 7.34 -17.78
N SER A 58 12.38 7.13 -17.00
CA SER A 58 12.25 7.63 -15.63
C SER A 58 11.64 6.60 -14.70
N GLU A 59 11.90 6.75 -13.41
CA GLU A 59 11.25 5.98 -12.35
C GLU A 59 9.87 6.58 -12.05
N GLU A 60 8.87 5.73 -11.89
CA GLU A 60 7.54 6.12 -11.44
C GLU A 60 7.20 5.36 -10.16
N TYR A 61 6.77 6.10 -9.13
CA TYR A 61 6.40 5.58 -7.82
C TYR A 61 4.88 5.51 -7.70
N VAL A 62 4.39 4.41 -7.15
CA VAL A 62 2.97 4.19 -6.90
C VAL A 62 2.72 4.18 -5.40
N LEU A 63 1.84 5.06 -4.97
CA LEU A 63 1.42 5.20 -3.58
C LEU A 63 -0.08 4.96 -3.44
N GLY A 64 -0.48 4.38 -2.32
CA GLY A 64 -1.88 4.18 -1.97
C GLY A 64 -2.26 5.09 -0.82
N LYS A 65 -3.30 5.92 -0.99
CA LYS A 65 -3.89 6.64 0.14
C LYS A 65 -4.71 5.67 0.98
N ALA A 66 -4.32 5.48 2.24
CA ALA A 66 -5.00 4.56 3.13
C ALA A 66 -6.08 5.26 3.94
N GLU A 67 -7.22 4.60 4.10
CA GLU A 67 -8.19 5.00 5.14
C GLU A 67 -7.66 4.53 6.49
N ARG A 68 -7.04 5.43 7.24
CA ARG A 68 -6.72 5.16 8.65
C ARG A 68 -8.00 5.29 9.47
N GLU A 69 -8.56 4.16 9.88
CA GLU A 69 -9.36 4.15 11.10
C GLU A 69 -8.42 4.61 12.24
N LYS A 70 -8.66 5.81 12.79
CA LYS A 70 -7.97 6.29 14.00
C LYS A 70 -8.32 5.34 15.14
N LYS A 71 -7.55 4.25 15.29
CA LYS A 71 -7.59 3.43 16.49
C LYS A 71 -7.03 4.28 17.61
N GLU A 72 -7.89 4.62 18.57
CA GLU A 72 -7.46 5.30 19.78
C GLU A 72 -6.28 4.54 20.39
N ALA A 73 -5.21 5.27 20.69
CA ALA A 73 -4.04 4.69 21.33
C ALA A 73 -4.50 3.99 22.62
N ARG A 74 -4.23 2.68 22.75
CA ARG A 74 -4.49 1.95 23.99
C ARG A 74 -3.76 2.68 25.11
N LYS A 75 -4.51 3.21 26.07
CA LYS A 75 -3.96 3.71 27.33
C LYS A 75 -3.34 2.54 28.07
N VAL A 76 -2.03 2.34 27.91
CA VAL A 76 -1.24 1.44 28.75
C VAL A 76 -0.84 2.22 30.00
N GLY A 77 -1.53 1.97 31.09
CA GLY A 77 -1.22 2.52 32.40
C GLY A 77 -1.75 1.58 33.47
N PHE A 78 -0.94 1.29 34.48
CA PHE A 78 -1.41 0.61 35.67
C PHE A 78 -2.16 1.63 36.51
N SER A 79 -3.42 1.34 36.84
CA SER A 79 -4.16 2.09 37.84
C SER A 79 -3.42 1.97 39.17
N ILE A 80 -2.94 3.10 39.68
CA ILE A 80 -2.50 3.28 41.08
C ILE A 80 -3.72 3.62 41.94
#